data_AF-A0A249SK59-F1
#
_entry.id   AF-A0A249SK59-F1
#
_cell.length_a   1.000
_cell.length_b   1.000
_cell.length_c   1.000
_cell.angle_alpha   90.00
_cell.angle_beta   90.00
_cell.angle_gamma   90.00
#
_symmetry.space_group_name_H-M   'P 1'
#
loop_
_entity.id
_entity.type
_entity.pdbx_description
1 polymer ?
#
loop_
_entity_poly.entity_id
_entity_poly.type
_entity_poly.pdbx_seq_one_letter_code
_entity_poly.pdbx_strand_id
1 'polypeptide(L)'
;MIENPGLLSNVASSYRSRFVAENLISPKLFENYVIQGKKRKHTVDIYLEFIQMNNRETTIMKTISDREITENDIWEFYTVLQDLKFKAKGIIYYENGKVSSLLNEQANACNIELKKFYFMNAVAESVLKTLEIMLPDDKVIGDPFWILMETFENNGIRKTNGNYVQIEDSIPLFLSREQAKQICETRNRVTNIRSQVFGLSQNQMKALCKKLEVKGYPVGLGIILPKFEQPADGQLAIYKVDPKKLLKYYYREN
;
A
#
# COMPACT_ATOMS: atom_id res chain seq x y z
N MET A 1 -3.53 -18.47 20.44
CA MET A 1 -4.34 -17.72 19.44
C MET A 1 -4.31 -16.28 19.86
N ILE A 2 -4.01 -15.35 18.94
CA ILE A 2 -4.19 -13.92 19.21
C ILE A 2 -5.70 -13.68 19.17
N GLU A 3 -6.27 -13.19 20.27
CA GLU A 3 -7.70 -12.85 20.32
C GLU A 3 -8.02 -11.70 19.36
N ASN A 4 -9.21 -11.72 18.75
CA ASN A 4 -9.68 -10.62 17.92
C ASN A 4 -9.71 -9.35 18.77
N PRO A 5 -8.93 -8.30 18.44
CA PRO A 5 -8.80 -7.11 19.28
C PRO A 5 -10.03 -6.19 19.26
N GLY A 6 -11.10 -6.58 18.55
CA GLY A 6 -12.38 -5.87 18.49
C GLY A 6 -12.47 -4.89 17.31
N LEU A 7 -13.70 -4.48 16.98
CA LEU A 7 -14.02 -3.67 15.81
C LEU A 7 -13.19 -2.38 15.73
N LEU A 8 -13.04 -1.65 16.84
CA LEU A 8 -12.27 -0.40 16.89
C LEU A 8 -10.82 -0.61 16.47
N SER A 9 -10.14 -1.57 17.10
CA SER A 9 -8.75 -1.91 16.78
C SER A 9 -8.60 -2.41 15.34
N ASN A 10 -9.56 -3.20 14.85
CA ASN A 10 -9.55 -3.71 13.48
C ASN A 10 -9.70 -2.61 12.44
N VAL A 11 -10.62 -1.66 12.64
CA VAL A 11 -10.79 -0.50 11.77
C VAL A 11 -9.52 0.36 11.79
N ALA A 12 -9.03 0.70 12.99
CA ALA A 12 -7.82 1.50 13.15
C ALA A 12 -6.60 0.87 12.44
N SER A 13 -6.41 -0.43 12.62
CA SER A 13 -5.32 -1.20 12.00
C SER A 13 -5.44 -1.26 10.48
N SER A 14 -6.66 -1.41 9.94
CA SER A 14 -6.92 -1.37 8.49
C SER A 14 -6.49 -0.03 7.88
N TYR A 15 -6.81 1.09 8.53
CA TYR A 15 -6.39 2.41 8.07
C TYR A 15 -4.87 2.62 8.18
N ARG A 16 -4.24 2.19 9.29
CA ARG A 16 -2.77 2.26 9.42
C ARG A 16 -2.05 1.52 8.32
N SER A 17 -2.55 0.34 7.93
CA SER A 17 -2.01 -0.42 6.80
C SER A 17 -2.10 0.38 5.49
N ARG A 18 -3.24 1.04 5.24
CA ARG A 18 -3.43 1.89 4.05
C ARG A 18 -2.48 3.09 4.00
N PHE A 19 -2.11 3.70 5.12
CA PHE A 19 -1.15 4.82 5.11
C PHE A 19 0.21 4.43 4.56
N VAL A 20 0.66 3.22 4.87
CA VAL A 20 1.92 2.68 4.33
C VAL A 20 1.80 2.46 2.82
N ALA A 21 0.64 2.05 2.35
CA ALA A 21 0.41 1.74 0.94
C ALA A 21 0.16 2.97 0.05
N GLU A 22 -0.55 3.98 0.57
CA GLU A 22 -1.10 5.08 -0.22
C GLU A 22 -0.24 6.36 -0.21
N ASN A 23 0.95 6.33 0.41
CA ASN A 23 1.87 7.48 0.50
C ASN A 23 1.19 8.79 0.95
N LEU A 24 0.25 8.69 1.91
CA LEU A 24 -0.45 9.86 2.43
C LEU A 24 0.55 10.83 3.09
N ILE A 25 0.31 12.13 2.95
CA ILE A 25 1.16 13.16 3.54
C ILE A 25 0.71 13.40 4.99
N SER A 26 1.65 13.22 5.92
CA SER A 26 1.47 13.46 7.37
C SER A 26 0.21 12.82 7.99
N PRO A 27 -0.06 11.52 7.76
CA PRO A 27 -1.26 10.88 8.31
C PRO A 27 -1.16 10.76 9.84
N LYS A 28 -2.26 11.04 10.52
CA LYS A 28 -2.43 10.88 11.97
C LYS A 28 -3.68 10.06 12.23
N LEU A 29 -3.55 9.05 13.09
CA LEU A 29 -4.68 8.25 13.57
C LEU A 29 -4.59 8.07 15.07
N PHE A 30 -5.64 8.46 15.78
CA PHE A 30 -5.76 8.31 17.22
C PHE A 30 -7.03 7.53 17.55
N GLU A 31 -6.90 6.59 18.48
CA GLU A 31 -8.01 5.80 19.03
C GLU A 31 -8.48 6.43 20.35
N ASN A 32 -9.78 6.34 20.66
CA ASN A 32 -10.40 6.87 21.88
C ASN A 32 -9.99 8.32 22.16
N TYR A 33 -10.00 9.15 21.10
CA TYR A 33 -9.42 10.47 21.13
C TYR A 33 -10.38 11.50 21.72
N VAL A 34 -9.90 12.32 22.64
CA VAL A 34 -10.68 13.39 23.27
C VAL A 34 -10.52 14.67 22.47
N ILE A 35 -11.63 15.17 21.91
CA ILE A 35 -11.69 16.39 21.11
C ILE A 35 -12.46 17.46 21.86
N GLN A 36 -11.89 18.67 21.93
CA GLN A 36 -12.61 19.85 22.41
C GLN A 36 -13.53 20.41 21.31
N GLY A 37 -14.83 20.21 21.46
CA GLY A 37 -15.87 20.85 20.65
C GLY A 37 -16.09 22.32 21.01
N LYS A 38 -17.06 22.95 20.33
CA LYS A 38 -17.53 24.31 20.58
C LYS A 38 -18.16 24.42 21.96
N LYS A 39 -18.97 23.45 22.36
CA LYS A 39 -19.71 23.45 23.62
C LYS A 39 -19.11 22.53 24.68
N ARG A 40 -18.64 21.33 24.29
CA ARG A 40 -18.12 20.33 25.25
C ARG A 40 -16.98 19.50 24.68
N LYS A 41 -16.33 18.72 25.55
CA LYS A 41 -15.41 17.66 25.13
C LYS A 41 -16.20 16.44 24.66
N HIS A 42 -15.72 15.79 23.62
CA HIS A 42 -16.24 14.52 23.13
C HIS A 42 -15.10 13.52 23.04
N THR A 43 -15.36 12.28 23.43
CA THR A 43 -14.47 11.16 23.11
C THR A 43 -14.99 10.52 21.83
N VAL A 44 -14.13 10.37 20.84
CA VAL A 44 -14.45 9.70 19.58
C VAL A 44 -13.61 8.45 19.43
N ASP A 45 -14.19 7.40 18.83
CA ASP A 45 -13.51 6.11 18.74
C ASP A 45 -12.26 6.19 17.89
N ILE A 46 -12.33 6.85 16.72
CA ILE A 46 -11.18 7.06 15.84
C ILE A 46 -11.20 8.48 15.28
N TYR A 47 -10.07 9.18 15.44
CA TYR A 47 -9.75 10.42 14.75
C TYR A 47 -8.72 10.12 13.65
N LEU A 48 -9.02 10.51 12.41
CA LEU A 48 -8.11 10.39 11.28
C LEU A 48 -7.92 11.76 10.61
N GLU A 49 -6.66 12.14 10.38
CA GLU A 49 -6.26 13.33 9.63
C GLU A 49 -5.13 13.01 8.65
N PHE A 50 -5.18 13.57 7.45
CA PHE A 50 -4.07 13.54 6.49
C PHE A 50 -4.16 14.73 5.52
N ILE A 51 -3.09 14.97 4.76
CA ILE A 51 -3.08 15.98 3.69
C ILE A 51 -3.19 15.30 2.33
N GLN A 52 -4.14 15.75 1.51
CA GLN A 52 -4.30 15.33 0.13
C GLN A 52 -4.60 16.54 -0.75
N MET A 53 -3.87 16.70 -1.86
CA MET A 53 -4.01 17.86 -2.77
C MET A 53 -3.95 19.22 -2.03
N ASN A 54 -3.03 19.34 -1.06
CA ASN A 54 -2.87 20.50 -0.16
C ASN A 54 -4.07 20.82 0.75
N ASN A 55 -5.08 19.94 0.83
CA ASN A 55 -6.20 20.07 1.75
C ASN A 55 -6.01 19.12 2.94
N ARG A 56 -6.35 19.62 4.13
CA ARG A 56 -6.42 18.80 5.33
C ARG A 56 -7.74 18.05 5.34
N GLU A 57 -7.67 16.74 5.15
CA GLU A 57 -8.81 15.85 5.26
C GLU A 57 -8.92 15.37 6.71
N THR A 58 -10.11 15.47 7.31
CA THR A 58 -10.37 15.00 8.67
C THR A 58 -11.61 14.11 8.68
N THR A 59 -11.46 12.91 9.24
CA THR A 59 -12.54 11.94 9.39
C THR A 59 -12.66 11.54 10.85
N ILE A 60 -13.89 11.57 11.36
CA ILE A 60 -14.23 11.04 12.67
C ILE A 60 -15.01 9.75 12.46
N MET A 61 -14.66 8.71 13.22
CA MET A 61 -15.32 7.41 13.13
C MET A 61 -15.86 6.98 14.48
N LYS A 62 -17.03 6.35 14.45
CA LYS A 62 -17.67 5.63 15.56
C LYS A 62 -17.77 4.15 15.19
N THR A 63 -17.72 3.28 16.17
CA THR A 63 -17.71 1.83 16.02
C THR A 63 -18.81 1.23 16.89
N ILE A 64 -19.57 0.29 16.32
CA ILE A 64 -20.67 -0.40 17.00
C ILE A 64 -20.53 -1.90 16.73
N SER A 65 -19.94 -2.63 17.69
CA SER A 65 -19.67 -4.07 17.57
C SER A 65 -20.84 -4.93 18.05
N ASP A 66 -21.46 -4.58 19.17
CA ASP A 66 -22.24 -5.56 19.96
C ASP A 66 -23.74 -5.59 19.66
N ARG A 67 -24.23 -4.67 18.82
CA ARG A 67 -25.65 -4.53 18.49
C ARG A 67 -25.88 -3.92 17.12
N GLU A 68 -27.14 -3.92 16.69
CA GLU A 68 -27.55 -3.22 15.48
C GLU A 68 -27.53 -1.70 15.67
N ILE A 69 -27.31 -0.97 14.56
CA ILE A 69 -27.35 0.50 14.52
C ILE A 69 -28.79 0.97 14.66
N THR A 70 -28.99 2.02 15.46
CA THR A 70 -30.28 2.68 15.65
C THR A 70 -30.24 4.12 15.13
N GLU A 71 -31.41 4.73 14.96
CA GLU A 71 -31.51 6.15 14.60
C GLU A 71 -30.84 7.07 15.64
N ASN A 72 -30.92 6.69 16.92
CA ASN A 72 -30.31 7.44 18.00
C ASN A 72 -28.78 7.47 17.86
N ASP A 73 -28.15 6.39 17.38
CA ASP A 73 -26.71 6.37 17.13
C ASP A 73 -26.28 7.42 16.10
N ILE A 74 -27.08 7.60 15.06
CA ILE A 74 -26.86 8.59 14.00
C ILE A 74 -27.00 9.98 14.58
N TRP A 75 -28.09 10.24 15.32
CA TRP A 75 -28.35 11.57 15.91
C TRP A 75 -27.31 11.99 16.94
N GLU A 76 -26.91 11.07 17.82
CA GLU A 76 -25.83 11.31 18.78
C GLU A 76 -24.54 11.64 18.06
N PHE A 77 -24.16 10.83 17.06
CA PHE A 77 -22.93 11.04 16.33
C PHE A 77 -22.96 12.32 15.50
N TYR A 78 -24.09 12.63 14.86
CA TYR A 78 -24.31 13.89 14.16
C TYR A 78 -24.13 15.09 15.08
N THR A 79 -24.68 15.03 16.30
CA THR A 79 -24.53 16.09 17.30
C THR A 79 -23.07 16.32 17.67
N VAL A 80 -22.28 15.25 17.81
CA VAL A 80 -20.82 15.35 18.00
C VAL A 80 -20.17 16.08 16.82
N LEU A 81 -20.47 15.67 15.59
CA LEU A 81 -19.90 16.29 14.37
C LEU A 81 -20.25 17.79 14.26
N GLN A 82 -21.48 18.18 14.59
CA GLN A 82 -21.91 19.59 14.55
C GLN A 82 -21.22 20.45 15.62
N ASP A 83 -20.88 19.86 16.76
CA ASP A 83 -20.16 20.56 17.83
C ASP A 83 -18.65 20.70 17.54
N LEU A 84 -18.10 20.03 16.52
CA LEU A 84 -16.69 20.20 16.15
C LEU A 84 -16.41 21.63 15.66
N LYS A 85 -15.19 22.12 15.96
CA LYS A 85 -14.69 23.43 15.51
C LYS A 85 -14.21 23.43 14.05
N PHE A 86 -14.23 22.27 13.40
CA PHE A 86 -13.82 22.05 12.01
C PHE A 86 -14.81 21.11 11.33
N LYS A 87 -14.84 21.13 9.99
CA LYS A 87 -15.63 20.18 9.21
C LYS A 87 -14.90 18.85 9.18
N ALA A 88 -15.62 17.77 9.44
CA ALA A 88 -15.10 16.41 9.33
C ALA A 88 -16.12 15.50 8.63
N LYS A 89 -15.61 14.50 7.93
CA LYS A 89 -16.44 13.40 7.45
C LYS A 89 -16.77 12.47 8.62
N GLY A 90 -18.05 12.08 8.74
CA GLY A 90 -18.50 11.11 9.74
C GLY A 90 -18.61 9.71 9.13
N ILE A 91 -18.09 8.70 9.81
CA ILE A 91 -18.29 7.29 9.44
C ILE A 91 -18.71 6.50 10.68
N ILE A 92 -19.75 5.66 10.56
CA ILE A 92 -20.09 4.66 11.57
C ILE A 92 -19.75 3.29 11.01
N TYR A 93 -18.82 2.60 11.66
CA TYR A 93 -18.50 1.21 11.40
C TYR A 93 -19.33 0.28 12.28
N TYR A 94 -19.82 -0.82 11.71
CA TYR A 94 -20.60 -1.81 12.44
C TYR A 94 -20.31 -3.24 11.98
N GLU A 95 -20.46 -4.22 12.88
CA GLU A 95 -20.28 -5.64 12.55
C GLU A 95 -21.62 -6.37 12.37
N ASN A 96 -22.60 -6.04 13.19
CA ASN A 96 -23.82 -6.80 13.33
C ASN A 96 -25.05 -6.11 12.73
N GLY A 97 -25.99 -6.93 12.28
CA GLY A 97 -27.26 -6.48 11.72
C GLY A 97 -27.22 -6.08 10.26
N LYS A 98 -28.41 -5.74 9.77
CA LYS A 98 -28.65 -5.14 8.45
C LYS A 98 -29.12 -3.70 8.67
N VAL A 99 -28.62 -2.79 7.86
CA VAL A 99 -29.08 -1.39 7.84
C VAL A 99 -30.24 -1.30 6.87
N SER A 100 -31.39 -0.79 7.33
CA SER A 100 -32.54 -0.52 6.46
C SER A 100 -32.24 0.66 5.51
N SER A 101 -32.94 0.74 4.39
CA SER A 101 -32.78 1.86 3.44
C SER A 101 -33.06 3.21 4.12
N LEU A 102 -34.11 3.27 4.95
CA LEU A 102 -34.49 4.46 5.70
C LEU A 102 -33.36 4.95 6.63
N LEU A 103 -32.75 4.03 7.38
CA LEU A 103 -31.65 4.35 8.29
C LEU A 103 -30.42 4.86 7.52
N ASN A 104 -30.16 4.31 6.33
CA ASN A 104 -29.09 4.77 5.45
C ASN A 104 -29.36 6.16 4.86
N GLU A 105 -30.60 6.44 4.44
CA GLU A 105 -31.02 7.75 3.96
C GLU A 105 -30.87 8.82 5.05
N GLN A 106 -31.25 8.50 6.28
CA GLN A 106 -31.10 9.39 7.43
C GLN A 106 -29.62 9.68 7.75
N ALA A 107 -28.76 8.65 7.73
CA ALA A 107 -27.32 8.84 7.91
C ALA A 107 -26.73 9.74 6.83
N ASN A 108 -27.11 9.52 5.56
CA ASN A 108 -26.66 10.34 4.43
C ASN A 108 -27.13 11.80 4.56
N ALA A 109 -28.37 12.04 5.00
CA ALA A 109 -28.87 13.40 5.27
C ALA A 109 -28.06 14.11 6.37
N CYS A 110 -27.49 13.34 7.31
CA CYS A 110 -26.59 13.82 8.35
C CYS A 110 -25.10 13.90 7.91
N ASN A 111 -24.79 13.64 6.63
CA ASN A 111 -23.42 13.47 6.12
C ASN A 111 -22.59 12.42 6.87
N ILE A 112 -23.25 11.35 7.31
CA ILE A 112 -22.63 10.20 7.98
C ILE A 112 -22.70 9.00 7.04
N GLU A 113 -21.56 8.36 6.81
CA GLU A 113 -21.47 7.12 6.03
C GLU A 113 -21.59 5.91 6.97
N LEU A 114 -22.49 4.98 6.69
CA LEU A 114 -22.59 3.71 7.41
C LEU A 114 -21.79 2.63 6.68
N LYS A 115 -20.87 1.96 7.39
CA LYS A 115 -20.02 0.91 6.82
C LYS A 115 -20.04 -0.37 7.64
N LYS A 116 -20.50 -1.45 7.01
CA LYS A 116 -20.31 -2.77 7.58
C LYS A 116 -18.84 -3.17 7.49
N PHE A 117 -18.24 -3.51 8.62
CA PHE A 117 -16.87 -3.96 8.68
C PHE A 117 -16.82 -5.49 8.60
N TYR A 118 -16.07 -5.99 7.62
CA TYR A 118 -15.82 -7.42 7.47
C TYR A 118 -14.33 -7.66 7.66
N PHE A 119 -13.95 -8.21 8.82
CA PHE A 119 -12.54 -8.40 9.19
C PHE A 119 -11.75 -9.15 8.12
N MET A 120 -12.26 -10.30 7.66
CA MET A 120 -11.57 -11.10 6.63
C MET A 120 -11.38 -10.35 5.30
N ASN A 121 -12.36 -9.51 4.91
CA ASN A 121 -12.23 -8.70 3.71
C ASN A 121 -11.17 -7.59 3.90
N ALA A 122 -11.16 -6.93 5.06
CA ALA A 122 -10.15 -5.91 5.37
C ALA A 122 -8.73 -6.49 5.40
N VAL A 123 -8.57 -7.71 5.95
CA VAL A 123 -7.29 -8.45 5.92
C VAL A 123 -6.91 -8.79 4.47
N ALA A 124 -7.83 -9.36 3.69
CA ALA A 124 -7.57 -9.70 2.29
C ALA A 124 -7.16 -8.47 1.46
N GLU A 125 -7.88 -7.35 1.59
CA GLU A 125 -7.54 -6.08 0.92
C GLU A 125 -6.16 -5.57 1.32
N SER A 126 -5.81 -5.64 2.62
CA SER A 126 -4.51 -5.22 3.12
C SER A 126 -3.37 -6.06 2.53
N VAL A 127 -3.57 -7.38 2.45
CA VAL A 127 -2.60 -8.29 1.84
C VAL A 127 -2.47 -8.00 0.35
N LEU A 128 -3.59 -7.83 -0.37
CA LEU A 128 -3.58 -7.52 -1.80
C LEU A 128 -2.83 -6.20 -2.10
N LYS A 129 -3.11 -5.12 -1.36
CA LYS A 129 -2.35 -3.85 -1.51
C LYS A 129 -0.87 -4.01 -1.23
N THR A 130 -0.52 -4.79 -0.22
CA THR A 130 0.90 -5.08 0.08
C THR A 130 1.55 -5.84 -1.07
N LEU A 131 0.84 -6.80 -1.67
CA LEU A 131 1.31 -7.53 -2.84
C LEU A 131 1.44 -6.64 -4.07
N GLU A 132 0.52 -5.71 -4.33
CA GLU A 132 0.62 -4.72 -5.42
C GLU A 132 1.88 -3.84 -5.29
N ILE A 133 2.27 -3.48 -4.07
CA ILE A 133 3.51 -2.74 -3.81
C ILE A 133 4.75 -3.61 -4.02
N MET A 134 4.64 -4.93 -3.89
CA MET A 134 5.77 -5.84 -4.06
C MET A 134 5.90 -6.37 -5.50
N LEU A 135 4.77 -6.51 -6.21
CA LEU A 135 4.68 -7.14 -7.52
C LEU A 135 4.35 -6.07 -8.56
N PRO A 136 5.30 -5.69 -9.43
CA PRO A 136 5.04 -4.72 -10.48
C PRO A 136 4.03 -5.22 -11.50
N ASP A 137 3.09 -4.34 -11.83
CA ASP A 137 2.22 -4.48 -13.00
C ASP A 137 3.04 -4.21 -14.27
N ASP A 138 2.67 -4.86 -15.38
CA ASP A 138 3.38 -4.75 -16.66
C ASP A 138 3.25 -3.35 -17.29
N LYS A 139 2.29 -2.56 -16.81
CA LYS A 139 2.05 -1.16 -17.17
C LYS A 139 2.92 -0.15 -16.42
N VAL A 140 3.61 -0.56 -15.35
CA VAL A 140 4.47 0.36 -14.58
C VAL A 140 5.62 0.82 -15.47
N ILE A 141 5.75 2.15 -15.63
CA ILE A 141 6.91 2.77 -16.28
C ILE A 141 8.07 2.72 -15.30
N GLY A 142 9.17 2.08 -15.69
CA GLY A 142 10.39 2.07 -14.89
C GLY A 142 11.02 3.45 -14.87
N ASP A 143 11.10 4.06 -13.69
CA ASP A 143 11.71 5.38 -13.50
C ASP A 143 12.72 5.33 -12.34
N PRO A 144 14.02 5.03 -12.54
CA PRO A 144 14.71 4.79 -13.81
C PRO A 144 14.91 3.30 -14.14
N PHE A 145 14.50 2.38 -13.25
CA PHE A 145 14.95 1.00 -13.35
C PHE A 145 13.90 0.05 -13.94
N TRP A 146 14.38 -0.84 -14.80
CA TRP A 146 13.69 -2.02 -15.28
C TRP A 146 14.34 -3.26 -14.66
N ILE A 147 13.55 -4.30 -14.45
CA ILE A 147 13.99 -5.57 -13.86
C ILE A 147 13.43 -6.75 -14.64
N LEU A 148 13.98 -7.93 -14.35
CA LEU A 148 13.47 -9.19 -14.86
C LEU A 148 12.80 -9.96 -13.73
N MET A 149 11.56 -10.40 -13.96
CA MET A 149 10.86 -11.29 -13.04
C MET A 149 10.40 -12.53 -13.77
N GLU A 150 10.43 -13.66 -13.07
CA GLU A 150 9.89 -14.91 -13.59
C GLU A 150 8.38 -14.79 -13.76
N THR A 151 7.89 -15.51 -14.75
CA THR A 151 6.49 -15.51 -15.13
C THR A 151 5.99 -16.91 -15.37
N PHE A 152 4.71 -17.11 -15.10
CA PHE A 152 3.97 -18.30 -15.48
C PHE A 152 2.81 -17.91 -16.38
N GLU A 153 2.32 -18.88 -17.13
CA GLU A 153 1.15 -18.72 -17.97
C GLU A 153 -0.04 -19.38 -17.28
N ASN A 154 -1.13 -18.64 -17.15
CA ASN A 154 -2.39 -19.17 -16.61
C ASN A 154 -3.54 -18.63 -17.46
N ASN A 155 -4.28 -19.53 -18.11
CA ASN A 155 -5.39 -19.20 -19.01
C ASN A 155 -5.02 -18.17 -20.10
N GLY A 156 -3.83 -18.32 -20.71
CA GLY A 156 -3.32 -17.40 -21.73
C GLY A 156 -2.89 -16.01 -21.22
N ILE A 157 -3.01 -15.76 -19.91
CA ILE A 157 -2.53 -14.54 -19.26
C ILE A 157 -1.20 -14.85 -18.58
N ARG A 158 -0.15 -14.15 -18.98
CA ARG A 158 1.16 -14.26 -18.34
C ARG A 158 1.19 -13.36 -17.10
N LYS A 159 1.58 -13.93 -15.96
CA LYS A 159 1.68 -13.21 -14.68
C LYS A 159 3.05 -13.43 -14.06
N THR A 160 3.53 -12.44 -13.31
CA THR A 160 4.72 -12.64 -12.47
C THR A 160 4.40 -13.59 -11.32
N ASN A 161 5.33 -14.49 -10.98
CA ASN A 161 5.25 -15.32 -9.78
C ASN A 161 5.89 -14.63 -8.55
N GLY A 162 6.44 -13.42 -8.71
CA GLY A 162 7.13 -12.69 -7.65
C GLY A 162 8.62 -12.98 -7.47
N ASN A 163 9.18 -13.90 -8.26
CA ASN A 163 10.61 -14.20 -8.21
C ASN A 163 11.39 -13.24 -9.11
N TYR A 164 12.33 -12.51 -8.51
CA TYR A 164 13.31 -11.73 -9.27
C TYR A 164 14.33 -12.65 -9.91
N VAL A 165 14.62 -12.43 -11.19
CA VAL A 165 15.76 -13.08 -11.84
C VAL A 165 17.04 -12.52 -11.24
N GLN A 166 18.01 -13.41 -10.99
CA GLN A 166 19.33 -13.05 -10.48
C GLN A 166 20.40 -13.24 -11.55
N ILE A 167 21.40 -12.38 -11.54
CA ILE A 167 22.62 -12.46 -12.34
C ILE A 167 23.80 -12.16 -11.40
N GLU A 168 24.75 -13.07 -11.28
CA GLU A 168 25.95 -12.92 -10.42
C GLU A 168 25.63 -12.43 -9.00
N ASP A 169 24.70 -13.15 -8.34
CA ASP A 169 24.20 -12.89 -6.98
C ASP A 169 23.51 -11.54 -6.78
N SER A 170 23.07 -10.92 -7.89
CA SER A 170 22.44 -9.61 -7.88
C SER A 170 21.11 -9.63 -8.61
N ILE A 171 20.12 -8.90 -8.10
CA ILE A 171 18.95 -8.54 -8.89
C ILE A 171 19.40 -7.44 -9.88
N PRO A 172 19.31 -7.68 -11.19
CA PRO A 172 19.80 -6.75 -12.19
C PRO A 172 18.84 -5.58 -12.37
N LEU A 173 19.37 -4.37 -12.20
CA LEU A 173 18.70 -3.11 -12.43
C LEU A 173 19.16 -2.54 -13.78
N PHE A 174 18.25 -2.47 -14.74
CA PHE A 174 18.53 -1.94 -16.08
C PHE A 174 18.06 -0.50 -16.19
N LEU A 175 18.90 0.37 -16.75
CA LEU A 175 18.53 1.75 -17.08
C LEU A 175 17.72 1.85 -18.39
N SER A 176 17.81 0.83 -19.25
CA SER A 176 17.13 0.78 -20.54
C SER A 176 16.21 -0.43 -20.64
N ARG A 177 14.93 -0.19 -20.96
CA ARG A 177 13.95 -1.26 -21.23
C ARG A 177 14.38 -2.15 -22.38
N GLU A 178 14.94 -1.58 -23.44
CA GLU A 178 15.36 -2.34 -24.62
C GLU A 178 16.53 -3.27 -24.30
N GLN A 179 17.48 -2.80 -23.50
CA GLN A 179 18.57 -3.66 -23.02
C GLN A 179 18.03 -4.80 -22.15
N ALA A 180 17.11 -4.49 -21.23
CA ALA A 180 16.46 -5.50 -20.39
C ALA A 180 15.73 -6.55 -21.24
N LYS A 181 15.00 -6.14 -22.29
CA LYS A 181 14.30 -7.07 -23.21
C LYS A 181 15.26 -8.00 -23.92
N GLN A 182 16.34 -7.46 -24.51
CA GLN A 182 17.33 -8.26 -25.23
C GLN A 182 17.94 -9.34 -24.33
N ILE A 183 18.32 -8.97 -23.10
CA ILE A 183 18.91 -9.91 -22.13
C ILE A 183 17.87 -10.92 -21.66
N CYS A 184 16.62 -10.48 -21.40
CA CYS A 184 15.52 -11.36 -21.04
C CYS A 184 15.25 -12.42 -22.11
N GLU A 185 15.20 -12.03 -23.39
CA GLU A 185 14.94 -12.93 -24.51
C GLU A 185 16.06 -13.96 -24.68
N THR A 186 17.32 -13.53 -24.61
CA THR A 186 18.46 -14.44 -24.66
C THR A 186 18.40 -15.45 -23.50
N ARG A 187 18.17 -14.97 -22.27
CA ARG A 187 18.02 -15.85 -21.10
C ARG A 187 16.87 -16.84 -21.27
N ASN A 188 15.71 -16.39 -21.75
CA ASN A 188 14.54 -17.24 -21.96
C ASN A 188 14.75 -18.31 -23.05
N ARG A 189 15.73 -18.15 -23.95
CA ARG A 189 16.08 -19.17 -24.96
C ARG A 189 17.02 -20.23 -24.40
N VAL A 190 17.86 -19.86 -23.44
CA VAL A 190 18.88 -20.75 -22.86
C VAL A 190 18.38 -21.44 -21.59
N THR A 191 17.44 -20.83 -20.88
CA THR A 191 16.89 -21.35 -19.62
C THR A 191 15.44 -21.83 -19.80
N ASN A 192 15.04 -22.87 -19.06
CA ASN A 192 13.64 -23.33 -19.01
C ASN A 192 12.72 -22.41 -18.18
N ILE A 193 13.26 -21.32 -17.63
CA ILE A 193 12.53 -20.40 -16.75
C ILE A 193 12.13 -19.18 -17.57
N ARG A 194 10.82 -18.98 -17.77
CA ARG A 194 10.30 -17.81 -18.47
C ARG A 194 10.35 -16.58 -17.57
N SER A 195 10.88 -15.48 -18.08
CA SER A 195 10.85 -14.17 -17.44
C SER A 195 10.34 -13.06 -18.37
N GLN A 196 9.94 -11.93 -17.79
CA GLN A 196 9.58 -10.70 -18.49
C GLN A 196 10.19 -9.46 -17.84
N VAL A 197 10.21 -8.38 -18.60
CA VAL A 197 10.71 -7.07 -18.16
C VAL A 197 9.58 -6.29 -17.49
N PHE A 198 9.81 -5.85 -16.26
CA PHE A 198 8.91 -4.99 -15.51
C PHE A 198 9.58 -3.67 -15.15
N GLY A 199 8.82 -2.58 -15.17
CA GLY A 199 9.27 -1.31 -14.60
C GLY A 199 9.18 -1.35 -13.08
N LEU A 200 10.15 -0.75 -12.40
CA LEU A 200 10.06 -0.52 -10.97
C LEU A 200 9.57 0.91 -10.69
N SER A 201 8.43 1.00 -10.01
CA SER A 201 8.01 2.26 -9.39
C SER A 201 8.90 2.59 -8.19
N GLN A 202 8.83 3.83 -7.73
CA GLN A 202 9.51 4.26 -6.50
C GLN A 202 9.18 3.31 -5.35
N ASN A 203 7.90 3.16 -5.01
CA ASN A 203 7.44 2.35 -3.87
C ASN A 203 7.97 0.92 -3.91
N GLN A 204 7.96 0.29 -5.09
CA GLN A 204 8.51 -1.05 -5.29
C GLN A 204 10.02 -1.07 -5.04
N MET A 205 10.77 -0.07 -5.51
CA MET A 205 12.19 0.04 -5.23
C MET A 205 12.47 0.16 -3.72
N LYS A 206 11.69 0.94 -2.98
CA LYS A 206 11.83 1.06 -1.51
C LYS A 206 11.48 -0.21 -0.79
N ALA A 207 10.42 -0.90 -1.21
CA ALA A 207 10.05 -2.20 -0.65
C ALA A 207 11.15 -3.24 -0.91
N LEU A 208 11.70 -3.28 -2.12
CA LEU A 208 12.80 -4.17 -2.50
C LEU A 208 14.06 -3.88 -1.67
N CYS A 209 14.51 -2.63 -1.60
CA CYS A 209 15.70 -2.25 -0.83
C CYS A 209 15.55 -2.64 0.64
N LYS A 210 14.41 -2.33 1.28
CA LYS A 210 14.13 -2.72 2.67
C LYS A 210 14.18 -4.23 2.90
N LYS A 211 13.71 -5.04 1.94
CA LYS A 211 13.80 -6.50 2.03
C LYS A 211 15.25 -6.98 1.98
N LEU A 212 16.06 -6.42 1.08
CA LEU A 212 17.47 -6.79 0.92
C LEU A 212 18.35 -6.32 2.10
N GLU A 213 17.90 -5.33 2.87
CA GLU A 213 18.57 -4.87 4.09
C GLU A 213 18.42 -5.82 5.29
N VAL A 214 17.48 -6.77 5.24
CA VAL A 214 17.30 -7.75 6.32
C VAL A 214 18.55 -8.63 6.41
N LYS A 215 19.19 -8.64 7.59
CA LYS A 215 20.43 -9.40 7.82
C LYS A 215 20.29 -10.86 7.35
N GLY A 216 21.22 -11.30 6.50
CA GLY A 216 21.31 -12.68 6.03
C GLY A 216 20.73 -12.94 4.64
N TYR A 217 20.22 -11.92 3.92
CA TYR A 217 19.82 -12.10 2.52
C TYR A 217 21.07 -12.17 1.62
N PRO A 218 21.28 -13.26 0.85
CA PRO A 218 22.52 -13.49 0.12
C PRO A 218 22.62 -12.73 -1.22
N VAL A 219 21.59 -11.96 -1.57
CA VAL A 219 21.43 -11.33 -2.89
C VAL A 219 21.51 -9.81 -2.78
N GLY A 220 22.31 -9.18 -3.65
CA GLY A 220 22.46 -7.73 -3.73
C GLY A 220 21.64 -7.08 -4.87
N LEU A 221 21.85 -5.78 -5.06
CA LEU A 221 21.41 -5.06 -6.27
C LEU A 221 22.62 -4.82 -7.18
N GLY A 222 22.41 -4.94 -8.49
CA GLY A 222 23.45 -4.67 -9.48
C GLY A 222 22.91 -3.83 -10.62
N ILE A 223 23.50 -2.68 -10.88
CA ILE A 223 23.17 -1.87 -12.07
C ILE A 223 23.89 -2.49 -13.26
N ILE A 224 23.12 -2.88 -14.27
CA ILE A 224 23.66 -3.34 -15.54
C ILE A 224 24.15 -2.11 -16.31
N LEU A 225 25.44 -2.11 -16.68
CA LEU A 225 26.00 -0.99 -17.42
C LEU A 225 25.34 -0.85 -18.81
N PRO A 226 25.28 0.37 -19.38
CA PRO A 226 24.73 0.57 -20.71
C PRO A 226 25.45 -0.27 -21.77
N LYS A 227 24.77 -0.58 -22.88
CA LYS A 227 25.30 -1.42 -23.96
C LYS A 227 26.67 -0.98 -24.49
N PHE A 228 26.96 0.31 -24.50
CA PHE A 228 28.25 0.85 -24.98
C PHE A 228 29.40 0.70 -23.98
N GLU A 229 29.12 0.34 -22.73
CA GLU A 229 30.13 0.06 -21.67
C GLU A 229 30.27 -1.45 -21.40
N GLN A 230 29.55 -2.29 -22.14
CA GLN A 230 29.62 -3.74 -21.99
C GLN A 230 30.92 -4.29 -22.59
N PRO A 231 31.54 -5.30 -21.97
CA PRO A 231 32.77 -5.90 -22.47
C PRO A 231 32.50 -6.68 -23.78
N ALA A 232 33.51 -6.76 -24.64
CA ALA A 232 33.41 -7.40 -25.94
C ALA A 232 33.31 -8.94 -25.87
N ASP A 233 33.62 -9.53 -24.71
CA ASP A 233 33.58 -10.98 -24.46
C ASP A 233 32.16 -11.51 -24.19
N GLY A 234 31.15 -10.63 -24.15
CA GLY A 234 29.76 -10.97 -23.95
C GLY A 234 29.36 -11.21 -22.49
N GLN A 235 30.28 -11.02 -21.54
CA GLN A 235 29.91 -10.98 -20.12
C GLN A 235 29.08 -9.73 -19.82
N LEU A 236 28.18 -9.81 -18.83
CA LEU A 236 27.43 -8.65 -18.40
C LEU A 236 28.25 -7.88 -17.37
N ALA A 237 28.61 -6.64 -17.69
CA ALA A 237 29.18 -5.73 -16.70
C ALA A 237 28.09 -5.27 -15.73
N ILE A 238 28.32 -5.55 -14.44
CA ILE A 238 27.41 -5.26 -13.33
C ILE A 238 28.13 -4.41 -12.30
N TYR A 239 27.57 -3.23 -12.01
CA TYR A 239 28.01 -2.41 -10.89
C TYR A 239 27.18 -2.75 -9.65
N LYS A 240 27.77 -3.42 -8.66
CA LYS A 240 27.09 -3.78 -7.40
C LYS A 240 26.78 -2.51 -6.59
N VAL A 241 25.53 -2.40 -6.12
CA VAL A 241 25.04 -1.23 -5.38
C VAL A 241 24.52 -1.65 -4.02
N ASP A 242 24.90 -0.89 -3.00
CA ASP A 242 24.32 -0.97 -1.66
C ASP A 242 22.87 -0.45 -1.70
N PRO A 243 21.86 -1.28 -1.34
CA PRO A 243 20.46 -0.87 -1.30
C PRO A 243 20.20 0.39 -0.48
N LYS A 244 20.91 0.59 0.65
CA LYS A 244 20.76 1.78 1.51
C LYS A 244 21.22 3.04 0.80
N LYS A 245 22.36 2.96 0.11
CA LYS A 245 22.89 4.09 -0.66
C LYS A 245 21.95 4.43 -1.81
N LEU A 246 21.48 3.43 -2.54
CA LEU A 246 20.54 3.63 -3.64
C LEU A 246 19.27 4.34 -3.16
N LEU A 247 18.69 3.87 -2.04
CA LEU A 247 17.51 4.48 -1.44
C LEU A 247 17.75 5.97 -1.12
N LYS A 248 18.87 6.30 -0.46
CA LYS A 248 19.21 7.67 -0.08
C LYS A 248 19.33 8.61 -1.29
N TYR A 249 19.97 8.18 -2.36
CA TYR A 249 20.15 9.00 -3.56
C TYR A 249 18.84 9.16 -4.36
N TYR A 250 18.09 8.08 -4.46
CA TYR A 250 16.89 8.02 -5.29
C TYR A 250 15.69 8.72 -4.66
N TYR A 251 15.55 8.64 -3.32
CA TYR A 251 14.42 9.26 -2.61
C TYR A 251 14.64 10.70 -2.20
N ARG A 252 15.86 11.25 -2.34
CA ARG A 252 16.24 12.61 -1.89
C ARG A 252 15.50 12.96 -0.58
N GLU A 253 15.86 12.29 0.52
CA GLU A 253 15.32 12.69 1.82
C GLU A 253 15.70 14.16 2.07
N ASN A 254 14.71 15.04 1.92
CA ASN A 254 14.70 16.40 2.44
C ASN A 254 13.97 16.38 3.78
#